data_AF-A0A818R0T5-F1
#
_entry.id   AF-A0A818R0T5-F1
#
_cell.length_a   1.000
_cell.length_b   1.000
_cell.length_c   1.000
_cell.angle_alpha   90.00
_cell.angle_beta   90.00
_cell.angle_gamma   90.00
#
_symmetry.space_group_name_H-M   'P 1'
#
loop_
_entity.id
_entity.type
_entity.pdbx_description
1 polymer ?
#
loop_
_entity_poly.entity_id
_entity_poly.type
_entity_poly.pdbx_seq_one_letter_code
_entity_poly.pdbx_strand_id
1 'polypeptide(L)'
;MIINLLNGIHVLKHFLSFFIDAASTIDKDDPNWIIYLLYQQYQNDYNQTCYAPIGFITVYLYYAYPDKKRPRISQVLILPPYQRKGHGRRLLTAIYNDLRKDSRVQDITAEDPSDEFVALRDLVSLELCHKYLPDVFSKESILKTNRLTKEMINKAKDICKLTKQETRRVYEMCLLRSINKNDQEQMKRFRLLVKQRIFEPLQFDKRRRLQLSDPALEALATDPEKRKKYLSTQYEYVLEHYQNILRAFDKYQDKLYK
;
A
#
# COMPACT_ATOMS: atom_id res chain seq x y z
N MET A 1 -9.32 19.45 16.98
CA MET A 1 -10.28 19.55 18.09
C MET A 1 -10.83 18.16 18.34
N ILE A 2 -10.44 17.51 19.44
CA ILE A 2 -10.86 16.14 19.77
C ILE A 2 -12.23 16.25 20.47
N ILE A 3 -13.30 16.00 19.73
CA ILE A 3 -14.65 15.89 20.29
C ILE A 3 -14.87 14.44 20.70
N ASN A 4 -15.45 14.22 21.89
CA ASN A 4 -15.80 12.92 22.47
C ASN A 4 -16.47 11.98 21.46
N LEU A 5 -15.68 11.05 20.90
CA LEU A 5 -16.05 10.11 19.83
C LEU A 5 -16.55 8.75 20.35
N LEU A 6 -16.72 8.59 21.66
CA LEU A 6 -16.99 7.29 22.29
C LEU A 6 -18.29 6.63 21.81
N ASN A 7 -19.36 7.40 21.56
CA ASN A 7 -20.63 6.87 21.04
C ASN A 7 -20.56 6.54 19.53
N GLY A 8 -19.81 7.32 18.75
CA GLY A 8 -19.64 7.06 17.30
C GLY A 8 -18.88 5.77 17.00
N ILE A 9 -17.95 5.39 17.89
CA ILE A 9 -17.16 4.16 17.75
C ILE A 9 -18.05 2.91 17.84
N HIS A 10 -19.12 2.91 18.65
CA HIS A 10 -20.03 1.75 18.76
C HIS A 10 -20.85 1.50 17.48
N VAL A 11 -21.26 2.56 16.78
CA VAL A 11 -21.99 2.43 15.50
C VAL A 11 -21.04 1.97 14.39
N LEU A 12 -19.81 2.50 14.35
CA LEU A 12 -18.77 2.03 13.44
C LEU A 12 -18.45 0.53 13.64
N LYS A 13 -18.45 0.06 14.90
CA LYS A 13 -18.21 -1.34 15.25
C LYS A 13 -19.24 -2.31 14.65
N HIS A 14 -20.51 -1.95 14.61
CA HIS A 14 -21.54 -2.78 13.97
C HIS A 14 -21.43 -2.73 12.45
N PHE A 15 -21.00 -1.60 11.88
CA PHE A 15 -20.76 -1.49 10.44
C PHE A 15 -19.55 -2.35 9.99
N LEU A 16 -18.51 -2.48 10.82
CA LEU A 16 -17.31 -3.27 10.52
C LEU A 16 -17.62 -4.72 10.10
N SER A 17 -18.51 -5.40 10.82
CA SER A 17 -18.87 -6.81 10.53
C SER A 17 -19.59 -7.00 9.19
N PHE A 18 -20.20 -5.94 8.62
CA PHE A 18 -20.88 -6.04 7.32
C PHE A 18 -19.94 -5.83 6.12
N PHE A 19 -18.77 -5.22 6.32
CA PHE A 19 -17.90 -4.79 5.21
C PHE A 19 -16.48 -5.35 5.26
N ILE A 20 -16.03 -5.90 6.39
CA ILE A 20 -14.71 -6.51 6.53
C ILE A 20 -14.88 -7.93 7.05
N ASP A 21 -14.77 -8.89 6.13
CA ASP A 21 -14.73 -10.31 6.47
C ASP A 21 -13.49 -10.56 7.35
N ALA A 22 -13.67 -11.12 8.53
CA ALA A 22 -12.67 -11.28 9.61
C ALA A 22 -12.31 -10.06 10.49
N ALA A 23 -13.13 -9.01 10.55
CA ALA A 23 -12.92 -7.94 11.55
C ALA A 23 -13.05 -8.45 13.00
N SER A 24 -11.93 -8.57 13.71
CA SER A 24 -11.93 -8.83 15.16
C SER A 24 -12.25 -7.56 15.95
N THR A 25 -12.83 -7.72 17.15
CA THR A 25 -13.15 -6.59 18.02
C THR A 25 -11.86 -5.95 18.54
N ILE A 26 -11.60 -4.71 18.13
CA ILE A 26 -10.51 -3.89 18.68
C ILE A 26 -10.77 -3.61 20.16
N ASP A 27 -9.75 -3.90 20.98
CA ASP A 27 -9.67 -3.49 22.38
C ASP A 27 -9.57 -1.97 22.45
N LYS A 28 -10.56 -1.35 23.09
CA LYS A 28 -10.66 0.11 23.17
C LYS A 28 -9.72 0.70 24.22
N ASP A 29 -9.26 -0.13 25.15
CA ASP A 29 -8.46 0.29 26.28
C ASP A 29 -6.95 0.17 25.98
N ASP A 30 -6.57 -0.50 24.89
CA ASP A 30 -5.19 -0.56 24.43
C ASP A 30 -4.79 0.76 23.72
N PRO A 31 -3.88 1.56 24.33
CA PRO A 31 -3.47 2.86 23.79
C PRO A 31 -2.65 2.77 22.49
N ASN A 32 -2.26 1.57 22.06
CA ASN A 32 -1.52 1.37 20.81
C ASN A 32 -2.44 1.41 19.57
N TRP A 33 -3.76 1.37 19.73
CA TRP A 33 -4.70 1.56 18.63
C TRP A 33 -4.91 3.04 18.30
N ILE A 34 -4.76 3.38 17.03
CA ILE A 34 -5.12 4.68 16.47
C ILE A 34 -6.26 4.48 15.47
N ILE A 35 -7.30 5.31 15.57
CA ILE A 35 -8.41 5.34 14.62
C ILE A 35 -8.38 6.69 13.89
N TYR A 36 -8.13 6.65 12.58
CA TYR A 36 -8.25 7.81 11.71
C TYR A 36 -9.64 7.85 11.10
N LEU A 37 -10.44 8.86 11.44
CA LEU A 37 -11.79 9.05 10.93
C LEU A 37 -11.81 10.14 9.85
N LEU A 38 -12.42 9.83 8.71
CA LEU A 38 -12.76 10.81 7.68
C LEU A 38 -14.25 11.17 7.78
N TYR A 39 -14.54 12.46 7.80
CA TYR A 39 -15.91 12.98 7.85
C TYR A 39 -16.12 14.11 6.85
N GLN A 40 -17.36 14.29 6.41
CA GLN A 40 -17.84 15.42 5.64
C GLN A 40 -18.45 16.45 6.57
N GLN A 41 -17.97 17.69 6.49
CA GLN A 41 -18.65 18.81 7.13
C GLN A 41 -19.80 19.31 6.24
N TYR A 42 -20.96 19.57 6.82
CA TYR A 42 -22.12 20.15 6.13
C TYR A 42 -22.89 21.10 7.07
N GLN A 43 -23.72 21.98 6.51
CA GLN A 43 -24.67 22.79 7.29
C GLN A 43 -26.03 22.09 7.28
N ASN A 44 -26.69 21.99 8.44
CA ASN A 44 -28.08 21.54 8.49
C ASN A 44 -29.04 22.68 8.14
N ASP A 45 -30.34 22.39 8.09
CA ASP A 45 -31.40 23.35 7.79
C ASP A 45 -31.47 24.52 8.80
N TYR A 46 -30.76 24.41 9.93
CA TYR A 46 -30.65 25.42 10.99
C TYR A 46 -29.32 26.18 10.96
N ASN A 47 -28.53 26.11 9.88
CA ASN A 47 -27.19 26.70 9.76
C ASN A 47 -26.20 26.27 10.87
N GLN A 48 -26.37 25.05 11.39
CA GLN A 48 -25.44 24.45 12.33
C GLN A 48 -24.46 23.55 11.58
N THR A 49 -23.20 23.63 11.99
CA THR A 49 -22.13 22.82 11.42
C THR A 49 -22.25 21.39 11.94
N CYS A 50 -22.51 20.45 11.04
CA CYS A 50 -22.64 19.03 11.31
C CYS A 50 -21.53 18.23 10.61
N TYR A 51 -21.31 17.00 11.08
CA TYR A 51 -20.27 16.12 10.55
C TYR A 51 -20.84 14.73 10.25
N ALA A 52 -20.73 14.29 9.00
CA ALA A 52 -21.15 12.96 8.56
C ALA A 52 -19.93 12.05 8.34
N PRO A 53 -19.84 10.86 8.97
CA PRO A 53 -18.71 9.96 8.74
C PRO A 53 -18.71 9.43 7.30
N ILE A 54 -17.54 9.45 6.67
CA ILE A 54 -17.32 8.90 5.31
C ILE A 54 -16.65 7.53 5.39
N GLY A 55 -15.76 7.33 6.36
CA GLY A 55 -14.95 6.12 6.48
C GLY A 55 -13.83 6.29 7.50
N PHE A 56 -13.09 5.22 7.76
CA PHE A 56 -12.01 5.22 8.73
C PHE A 56 -10.91 4.22 8.34
N ILE A 57 -9.74 4.39 8.97
CA ILE A 57 -8.64 3.44 8.95
C ILE A 57 -8.15 3.25 10.38
N THR A 58 -7.94 2.01 10.80
CA THR A 58 -7.31 1.69 12.09
C THR A 58 -5.86 1.29 11.91
N VAL A 59 -5.03 1.69 12.86
CA VAL A 59 -3.59 1.46 12.86
C VAL A 59 -3.16 0.99 14.25
N TYR A 60 -2.49 -0.15 14.33
CA TYR A 60 -1.89 -0.62 15.57
C TYR A 60 -0.40 -0.26 15.64
N LEU A 61 0.05 0.31 16.76
CA LEU A 61 1.45 0.67 16.97
C LEU A 61 2.24 -0.50 17.57
N TYR A 62 2.83 -1.35 16.73
CA TYR A 62 3.75 -2.38 17.23
C TYR A 62 5.05 -1.77 17.73
N TYR A 63 5.58 -2.31 18.83
CA TYR A 63 6.94 -2.04 19.26
C TYR A 63 7.95 -2.62 18.26
N ALA A 64 8.94 -1.81 17.91
CA ALA A 64 10.09 -2.22 17.09
C ALA A 64 11.37 -1.91 17.87
N TYR A 65 12.14 -2.95 18.20
CA TYR A 65 13.37 -2.81 18.97
C TYR A 65 14.37 -1.84 18.29
N PRO A 66 15.13 -1.02 19.05
CA PRO A 66 15.14 -0.92 20.52
C PRO A 66 14.16 0.12 21.11
N ASP A 67 13.66 1.07 20.32
CA ASP A 67 12.88 2.21 20.82
C ASP A 67 11.96 2.80 19.74
N LYS A 68 11.63 1.99 18.74
CA LYS A 68 10.88 2.40 17.55
C LYS A 68 9.47 1.83 17.58
N LYS A 69 8.66 2.35 16.66
CA LYS A 69 7.29 1.93 16.39
C LYS A 69 7.18 1.44 14.96
N ARG A 70 6.40 0.39 14.75
CA ARG A 70 5.99 -0.10 13.43
C ARG A 70 4.47 -0.08 13.36
N PRO A 71 3.87 1.04 12.92
CA PRO A 71 2.44 1.11 12.69
C PRO A 71 2.00 0.05 11.68
N ARG A 72 0.93 -0.70 12.00
CA ARG A 72 0.30 -1.66 11.10
C ARG A 72 -1.13 -1.24 10.83
N ILE A 73 -1.42 -0.89 9.59
CA ILE A 73 -2.78 -0.65 9.11
C ILE A 73 -3.53 -1.98 9.20
N SER A 74 -4.66 -1.98 9.89
CA SER A 74 -5.45 -3.20 10.14
C SER A 74 -6.76 -3.14 9.38
N GLN A 75 -7.68 -2.25 9.76
CA GLN A 75 -9.00 -2.16 9.14
C GLN A 75 -9.11 -0.90 8.29
N VAL A 76 -9.65 -1.03 7.08
CA VAL A 76 -9.84 0.08 6.14
C VAL A 76 -11.26 0.04 5.61
N LEU A 77 -12.03 1.10 5.84
CA LEU A 77 -13.40 1.20 5.33
C LEU A 77 -13.69 2.60 4.79
N ILE A 78 -14.14 2.67 3.55
CA ILE A 78 -14.87 3.83 3.01
C ILE A 78 -16.29 3.36 2.76
N LEU A 79 -17.28 4.07 3.33
CA LEU A 79 -18.68 3.68 3.21
C LEU A 79 -19.10 3.66 1.73
N PRO A 80 -19.93 2.69 1.30
CA PRO A 80 -20.25 2.46 -0.12
C PRO A 80 -20.65 3.72 -0.91
N PRO A 81 -21.50 4.64 -0.39
CA PRO A 81 -21.90 5.86 -1.13
C PRO A 81 -20.75 6.81 -1.45
N TYR A 82 -19.61 6.67 -0.76
CA TYR A 82 -18.43 7.52 -0.90
C TYR A 82 -17.25 6.78 -1.55
N GLN A 83 -17.42 5.54 -1.99
CA GLN A 83 -16.34 4.82 -2.69
C GLN A 83 -16.06 5.42 -4.08
N ARG A 84 -14.88 5.10 -4.63
CA ARG A 84 -14.41 5.53 -5.97
C ARG A 84 -14.35 7.05 -6.22
N LYS A 85 -14.53 7.87 -5.19
CA LYS A 85 -14.41 9.35 -5.22
C LYS A 85 -13.07 9.89 -4.70
N GLY A 86 -12.09 9.01 -4.44
CA GLY A 86 -10.74 9.38 -3.98
C GLY A 86 -10.60 9.59 -2.47
N HIS A 87 -11.64 9.33 -1.67
CA HIS A 87 -11.61 9.47 -0.20
C HIS A 87 -10.58 8.56 0.47
N GLY A 88 -10.50 7.29 0.06
CA GLY A 88 -9.50 6.35 0.57
C GLY A 88 -8.07 6.83 0.34
N ARG A 89 -7.78 7.40 -0.85
CA ARG A 89 -6.46 7.97 -1.17
C ARG A 89 -6.15 9.14 -0.25
N ARG A 90 -7.07 10.10 -0.13
CA ARG A 90 -6.91 11.28 0.73
C ARG A 90 -6.66 10.89 2.19
N LEU A 91 -7.43 9.94 2.71
CA LEU A 91 -7.29 9.45 4.07
C LEU A 91 -5.93 8.76 4.27
N LEU A 92 -5.57 7.83 3.39
CA LEU A 92 -4.29 7.12 3.48
C LEU A 92 -3.09 8.08 3.35
N THR A 93 -3.13 9.02 2.41
CA THR A 93 -2.10 10.06 2.28
C THR A 93 -1.98 10.91 3.55
N ALA A 94 -3.10 11.28 4.18
CA ALA A 94 -3.08 12.02 5.44
C ALA A 94 -2.42 11.20 6.57
N ILE A 95 -2.71 9.91 6.67
CA ILE A 95 -2.11 8.99 7.65
C ILE A 95 -0.59 8.89 7.44
N TYR A 96 -0.12 8.69 6.21
CA TYR A 96 1.32 8.66 5.92
C TYR A 96 2.01 10.00 6.21
N ASN A 97 1.34 11.13 5.97
CA ASN A 97 1.88 12.46 6.29
C ASN A 97 1.90 12.74 7.80
N ASP A 98 1.00 12.15 8.57
CA ASP A 98 0.98 12.22 10.02
C ASP A 98 2.10 11.35 10.61
N LEU A 99 2.10 10.04 10.31
CA LEU A 99 3.03 9.07 10.86
C LEU A 99 4.50 9.33 10.47
N ARG A 100 4.78 9.91 9.29
CA ARG A 100 6.17 10.23 8.90
C ARG A 100 6.83 11.30 9.77
N LYS A 101 6.03 12.13 10.46
CA LYS A 101 6.55 13.20 11.33
C LYS A 101 7.16 12.65 12.62
N ASP A 102 6.75 11.44 13.05
CA ASP A 102 7.35 10.78 14.21
C ASP A 102 8.63 10.03 13.78
N SER A 103 9.78 10.48 14.27
CA SER A 103 11.10 9.86 14.01
C SER A 103 11.26 8.47 14.65
N ARG A 104 10.35 8.08 15.56
CA ARG A 104 10.27 6.73 16.11
C ARG A 104 9.56 5.77 15.18
N VAL A 105 8.77 6.25 14.21
CA VAL A 105 8.14 5.38 13.21
C VAL A 105 9.21 4.89 12.23
N GLN A 106 9.39 3.58 12.19
CA GLN A 106 10.38 2.92 11.36
C GLN A 106 9.87 2.71 9.93
N ASP A 107 8.72 2.05 9.79
CA ASP A 107 7.99 1.79 8.56
C ASP A 107 6.54 1.49 8.90
N ILE A 108 5.65 1.67 7.92
CA ILE A 108 4.22 1.40 8.06
C ILE A 108 3.93 0.09 7.33
N THR A 109 3.27 -0.84 7.99
CA THR A 109 2.88 -2.15 7.44
C THR A 109 1.36 -2.23 7.27
N ALA A 110 0.86 -3.29 6.62
CA ALA A 110 -0.56 -3.62 6.65
C ALA A 110 -0.75 -5.09 6.97
N GLU A 111 -1.84 -5.38 7.65
CA GLU A 111 -2.33 -6.72 7.95
C GLU A 111 -3.15 -7.24 6.77
N ASP A 112 -2.77 -8.40 6.24
CA ASP A 112 -3.44 -9.15 5.16
C ASP A 112 -4.20 -8.28 4.14
N PRO A 113 -3.48 -7.40 3.40
CA PRO A 113 -4.10 -6.37 2.59
C PRO A 113 -4.82 -6.97 1.36
N SER A 114 -6.05 -6.53 1.10
CA SER A 114 -6.78 -6.87 -0.14
C SER A 114 -6.10 -6.28 -1.38
N ASP A 115 -6.38 -6.84 -2.56
CA ASP A 115 -5.85 -6.35 -3.84
C ASP A 115 -6.21 -4.87 -4.08
N GLU A 116 -7.43 -4.45 -3.74
CA GLU A 116 -7.86 -3.06 -3.85
C GLU A 116 -7.08 -2.13 -2.92
N PHE A 117 -6.79 -2.59 -1.70
CA PHE A 117 -5.99 -1.81 -0.76
C PHE A 117 -4.53 -1.76 -1.19
N VAL A 118 -3.97 -2.84 -1.74
CA VAL A 118 -2.63 -2.84 -2.35
C VAL A 118 -2.57 -1.83 -3.48
N ALA A 119 -3.57 -1.78 -4.37
CA ALA A 119 -3.66 -0.79 -5.44
C ALA A 119 -3.68 0.65 -4.89
N LEU A 120 -4.52 0.90 -3.89
CA LEU A 120 -4.60 2.20 -3.24
C LEU A 120 -3.25 2.62 -2.63
N ARG A 121 -2.61 1.68 -1.93
CA ARG A 121 -1.35 1.90 -1.22
C ARG A 121 -0.17 2.09 -2.17
N ASP A 122 -0.13 1.38 -3.30
CA ASP A 122 0.87 1.58 -4.34
C ASP A 122 0.79 2.97 -4.96
N LEU A 123 -0.43 3.45 -5.25
CA LEU A 123 -0.64 4.80 -5.75
C LEU A 123 -0.13 5.85 -4.75
N VAL A 124 -0.52 5.74 -3.48
CA VAL A 124 -0.05 6.66 -2.43
C VAL A 124 1.47 6.57 -2.25
N SER A 125 2.04 5.36 -2.25
CA SER A 125 3.49 5.17 -2.13
C SER A 125 4.26 5.81 -3.30
N LEU A 126 3.74 5.68 -4.51
CA LEU A 126 4.29 6.32 -5.70
C LEU A 126 4.20 7.85 -5.60
N GLU A 127 3.06 8.40 -5.17
CA GLU A 127 2.88 9.85 -4.93
C GLU A 127 3.85 10.39 -3.87
N LEU A 128 4.06 9.65 -2.78
CA LEU A 128 4.98 10.04 -1.71
C LEU A 128 6.43 10.03 -2.20
N CYS A 129 6.87 8.98 -2.90
CA CYS A 129 8.22 8.93 -3.46
C CYS A 129 8.43 10.00 -4.53
N HIS A 130 7.44 10.26 -5.39
CA HIS A 130 7.53 11.34 -6.37
C HIS A 130 7.67 12.71 -5.70
N LYS A 131 6.88 12.97 -4.65
CA LYS A 131 6.86 14.27 -3.96
C LYS A 131 8.11 14.51 -3.11
N TYR A 132 8.54 13.51 -2.34
CA TYR A 132 9.57 13.69 -1.30
C TYR A 132 10.93 13.11 -1.67
N LEU A 133 11.01 12.29 -2.73
CA LEU A 133 12.24 11.64 -3.19
C LEU A 133 12.42 11.79 -4.72
N PRO A 134 12.23 12.99 -5.30
CA PRO A 134 12.25 13.18 -6.75
C PRO A 134 13.59 12.77 -7.36
N ASP A 135 14.72 13.05 -6.70
CA ASP A 135 16.05 12.70 -7.20
C ASP A 135 16.34 11.19 -7.14
N VAL A 136 15.73 10.49 -6.18
CA VAL A 136 15.97 9.05 -5.95
C VAL A 136 15.18 8.20 -6.92
N PHE A 137 13.94 8.59 -7.20
CA PHE A 137 13.02 7.89 -8.10
C PHE A 137 12.83 8.62 -9.45
N SER A 138 13.78 9.48 -9.82
CA SER A 138 13.80 10.14 -11.13
C SER A 138 14.04 9.12 -12.24
N LYS A 139 13.63 9.47 -13.47
CA LYS A 139 13.91 8.66 -14.67
C LYS A 139 15.41 8.36 -14.80
N GLU A 140 16.25 9.36 -14.57
CA GLU A 140 17.71 9.24 -14.68
C GLU A 140 18.28 8.29 -13.63
N SER A 141 17.88 8.44 -12.36
CA SER A 141 18.36 7.58 -11.27
C SER A 141 17.91 6.14 -11.45
N ILE A 142 16.66 5.94 -11.87
CA ILE A 142 16.12 4.61 -12.16
C ILE A 142 16.88 3.94 -13.29
N LEU A 143 17.06 4.62 -14.43
CA LEU A 143 17.74 4.06 -15.61
C LEU A 143 19.25 3.87 -15.43
N LYS A 144 19.91 4.66 -14.56
CA LYS A 144 21.32 4.47 -14.19
C LYS A 144 21.55 3.17 -13.42
N THR A 145 20.53 2.65 -12.75
CA THR A 145 20.62 1.44 -11.93
C THR A 145 19.95 0.25 -12.62
N ASN A 146 20.56 -0.94 -12.53
CA ASN A 146 19.95 -2.17 -13.06
C ASN A 146 19.08 -2.90 -12.03
N ARG A 147 18.99 -2.38 -10.78
CA ARG A 147 18.27 -2.99 -9.66
C ARG A 147 17.94 -1.97 -8.59
N LEU A 148 16.95 -2.30 -7.75
CA LEU A 148 16.67 -1.56 -6.51
C LEU A 148 17.91 -1.52 -5.61
N THR A 149 18.39 -0.31 -5.29
CA THR A 149 19.59 -0.13 -4.47
C THR A 149 19.26 -0.02 -2.98
N LYS A 150 20.26 -0.26 -2.11
CA LYS A 150 20.11 -0.07 -0.66
C LYS A 150 19.79 1.39 -0.30
N GLU A 151 20.35 2.34 -1.04
CA GLU A 151 20.09 3.76 -0.84
C GLU A 151 18.61 4.09 -1.07
N MET A 152 18.03 3.58 -2.17
CA MET A 152 16.60 3.80 -2.47
C MET A 152 15.71 3.23 -1.37
N ILE A 153 16.04 2.03 -0.86
CA ILE A 153 15.32 1.39 0.24
C ILE A 153 15.43 2.23 1.51
N ASN A 154 16.63 2.65 1.89
CA ASN A 154 16.84 3.43 3.11
C ASN A 154 16.14 4.79 3.02
N LYS A 155 16.29 5.53 1.91
CA LYS A 155 15.59 6.82 1.73
C LYS A 155 14.07 6.67 1.72
N ALA A 156 13.52 5.67 1.04
CA ALA A 156 12.08 5.41 1.04
C ALA A 156 11.56 5.03 2.44
N LYS A 157 12.34 4.27 3.20
CA LYS A 157 12.03 3.94 4.59
C LYS A 157 12.10 5.16 5.50
N ASP A 158 13.19 5.92 5.44
CA ASP A 158 13.44 6.99 6.40
C ASP A 158 12.50 8.18 6.18
N ILE A 159 12.27 8.56 4.92
CA ILE A 159 11.50 9.74 4.52
C ILE A 159 10.02 9.41 4.32
N CYS A 160 9.72 8.29 3.63
CA CYS A 160 8.34 7.93 3.30
C CYS A 160 7.73 6.86 4.20
N LYS A 161 8.50 6.27 5.12
CA LYS A 161 8.08 5.17 6.01
C LYS A 161 7.58 3.94 5.25
N LEU A 162 8.11 3.71 4.04
CA LEU A 162 7.75 2.55 3.21
C LEU A 162 8.55 1.31 3.62
N THR A 163 7.92 0.15 3.52
CA THR A 163 8.61 -1.13 3.62
C THR A 163 9.49 -1.39 2.40
N LYS A 164 10.41 -2.35 2.51
CA LYS A 164 11.23 -2.82 1.37
C LYS A 164 10.36 -3.34 0.22
N GLN A 165 9.25 -4.00 0.51
CA GLN A 165 8.35 -4.58 -0.50
C GLN A 165 7.61 -3.48 -1.27
N GLU A 166 7.03 -2.49 -0.59
CA GLU A 166 6.42 -1.31 -1.23
C GLU A 166 7.44 -0.55 -2.07
N THR A 167 8.65 -0.32 -1.52
CA THR A 167 9.71 0.40 -2.23
C THR A 167 10.10 -0.30 -3.52
N ARG A 168 10.13 -1.65 -3.52
CA ARG A 168 10.39 -2.44 -4.73
C ARG A 168 9.29 -2.26 -5.78
N ARG A 169 8.02 -2.23 -5.38
CA ARG A 169 6.89 -1.97 -6.30
C ARG A 169 6.97 -0.56 -6.89
N VAL A 170 7.28 0.45 -6.07
CA VAL A 170 7.50 1.82 -6.54
C VAL A 170 8.66 1.90 -7.54
N TYR A 171 9.79 1.25 -7.25
CA TYR A 171 10.91 1.16 -8.19
C TYR A 171 10.49 0.53 -9.52
N GLU A 172 9.76 -0.58 -9.49
CA GLU A 172 9.29 -1.27 -10.70
C GLU A 172 8.31 -0.41 -11.51
N MET A 173 7.38 0.30 -10.84
CA MET A 173 6.46 1.23 -11.50
C MET A 173 7.23 2.41 -12.14
N CYS A 174 8.20 3.00 -11.45
CA CYS A 174 9.05 4.05 -12.00
C CYS A 174 9.88 3.54 -13.19
N LEU A 175 10.40 2.31 -13.12
CA LEU A 175 11.14 1.68 -14.22
C LEU A 175 10.23 1.47 -15.43
N LEU A 176 9.04 0.89 -15.24
CA LEU A 176 8.06 0.69 -16.31
C LEU A 176 7.64 2.01 -16.98
N ARG A 177 7.53 3.09 -16.20
CA ARG A 177 7.25 4.44 -16.70
C ARG A 177 8.42 5.04 -17.49
N SER A 178 9.66 4.60 -17.21
CA SER A 178 10.89 5.18 -17.74
C SER A 178 11.43 4.50 -18.99
N ILE A 179 11.21 3.19 -19.14
CA ILE A 179 11.71 2.38 -20.27
C ILE A 179 10.94 2.62 -21.57
N ASN A 180 11.59 2.38 -22.71
CA ASN A 180 10.92 2.36 -24.00
C ASN A 180 10.16 1.04 -24.18
N LYS A 181 8.83 1.09 -24.26
CA LYS A 181 7.97 -0.10 -24.41
C LYS A 181 8.14 -0.81 -25.76
N ASN A 182 8.67 -0.11 -26.77
CA ASN A 182 8.94 -0.69 -28.09
C ASN A 182 10.31 -1.38 -28.15
N ASP A 183 11.16 -1.18 -27.14
CA ASP A 183 12.45 -1.85 -27.02
C ASP A 183 12.27 -3.22 -26.35
N GLN A 184 12.45 -4.28 -27.15
CA GLN A 184 12.27 -5.66 -26.71
C GLN A 184 13.25 -6.06 -25.59
N GLU A 185 14.47 -5.54 -25.60
CA GLU A 185 15.48 -5.89 -24.60
C GLU A 185 15.20 -5.18 -23.26
N GLN A 186 14.77 -3.92 -23.28
CA GLN A 186 14.32 -3.24 -22.06
C GLN A 186 13.09 -3.91 -21.45
N MET A 187 12.09 -4.25 -22.26
CA MET A 187 10.88 -4.94 -21.79
C MET A 187 11.19 -6.34 -21.28
N LYS A 188 12.11 -7.07 -21.92
CA LYS A 188 12.58 -8.38 -21.45
C LYS A 188 13.28 -8.28 -20.11
N ARG A 189 14.16 -7.29 -19.91
CA ARG A 189 14.82 -7.03 -18.62
C ARG A 189 13.81 -6.71 -17.52
N PHE A 190 12.85 -5.84 -17.79
CA PHE A 190 11.76 -5.53 -16.87
C PHE A 190 10.97 -6.79 -16.48
N ARG A 191 10.58 -7.60 -17.47
CA ARG A 191 9.86 -8.86 -17.25
C ARG A 191 10.63 -9.83 -16.36
N LEU A 192 11.94 -9.99 -16.59
CA LEU A 192 12.79 -10.87 -15.77
C LEU A 192 12.88 -10.35 -14.33
N LEU A 193 13.03 -9.05 -14.13
CA LEU A 193 13.09 -8.43 -12.81
C LEU A 193 11.81 -8.69 -11.99
N VAL A 194 10.64 -8.50 -12.60
CA VAL A 194 9.34 -8.74 -11.96
C VAL A 194 9.14 -10.23 -11.69
N LYS A 195 9.45 -11.12 -12.65
CA LYS A 195 9.35 -12.57 -12.45
C LYS A 195 10.27 -13.08 -11.34
N GLN A 196 11.48 -12.53 -11.24
CA GLN A 196 12.41 -12.85 -10.16
C GLN A 196 11.82 -12.49 -8.79
N ARG A 197 11.16 -11.33 -8.67
CA ARG A 197 10.45 -10.95 -7.43
C ARG A 197 9.34 -11.94 -7.09
N ILE A 198 8.49 -12.28 -8.05
CA ILE A 198 7.35 -13.19 -7.83
C ILE A 198 7.87 -14.57 -7.40
N PHE A 199 9.01 -14.99 -7.93
CA PHE A 199 9.62 -16.28 -7.62
C PHE A 199 10.36 -16.32 -6.27
N GLU A 200 10.81 -15.18 -5.75
CA GLU A 200 11.63 -15.12 -4.53
C GLU A 200 10.95 -15.75 -3.30
N PRO A 201 9.68 -15.45 -2.95
CA PRO A 201 8.98 -16.13 -1.86
C PRO A 201 8.88 -17.65 -2.06
N LEU A 202 8.68 -18.10 -3.31
CA LEU A 202 8.60 -19.53 -3.66
C LEU A 202 9.92 -20.28 -3.44
N GLN A 203 11.06 -19.60 -3.29
CA GLN A 203 12.33 -20.24 -2.97
C GLN A 203 12.54 -20.36 -1.46
N PHE A 204 12.25 -19.29 -0.71
CA PHE A 204 12.52 -19.20 0.72
C PHE A 204 11.49 -19.95 1.58
N ASP A 205 10.30 -20.23 1.06
CA ASP A 205 9.27 -21.01 1.73
C ASP A 205 9.55 -22.52 1.80
N LYS A 206 10.81 -22.96 1.91
CA LYS A 206 11.13 -24.38 2.23
C LYS A 206 10.52 -24.81 3.58
N ARG A 207 10.52 -23.92 4.58
CA ARG A 207 9.92 -24.18 5.91
C ARG A 207 8.40 -24.08 5.94
N ARG A 208 7.81 -23.15 5.17
CA ARG A 208 6.35 -23.02 5.00
C ARG A 208 5.76 -24.14 4.15
N ARG A 209 6.48 -24.63 3.14
CA ARG A 209 6.11 -25.83 2.35
C ARG A 209 5.89 -27.07 3.21
N LEU A 210 6.71 -27.27 4.24
CA LEU A 210 6.57 -28.38 5.19
C LEU A 210 5.37 -28.21 6.14
N GLN A 211 4.85 -26.99 6.32
CA GLN A 211 3.74 -26.70 7.23
C GLN A 211 2.38 -26.55 6.52
N LEU A 212 2.36 -26.07 5.27
CA LEU A 212 1.12 -25.70 4.58
C LEU A 212 0.52 -26.83 3.74
N SER A 213 1.27 -27.89 3.42
CA SER A 213 0.78 -29.03 2.62
C SER A 213 -0.05 -28.61 1.39
N ASP A 214 0.27 -27.46 0.78
CA ASP A 214 -0.50 -26.92 -0.34
C ASP A 214 0.01 -27.58 -1.64
N PRO A 215 -0.79 -28.47 -2.25
CA PRO A 215 -0.37 -29.23 -3.43
C PRO A 215 -0.06 -28.31 -4.62
N ALA A 216 -0.65 -27.10 -4.68
CA ALA A 216 -0.40 -26.15 -5.76
C ALA A 216 0.99 -25.52 -5.64
N LEU A 217 1.41 -25.14 -4.42
CA LEU A 217 2.76 -24.59 -4.15
C LEU A 217 3.87 -25.63 -4.37
N GLU A 218 3.57 -26.90 -4.10
CA GLU A 218 4.47 -28.02 -4.37
C GLU A 218 4.60 -28.30 -5.87
N ALA A 219 3.49 -28.33 -6.61
CA ALA A 219 3.50 -28.49 -8.06
C ALA A 219 4.30 -27.37 -8.76
N LEU A 220 4.21 -26.13 -8.28
CA LEU A 220 5.03 -25.02 -8.80
C LEU A 220 6.54 -25.18 -8.50
N ALA A 221 6.89 -25.93 -7.45
CA ALA A 221 8.26 -26.20 -7.03
C ALA A 221 8.93 -27.34 -7.81
N THR A 222 8.15 -28.32 -8.25
CA THR A 222 8.64 -29.55 -8.90
C THR A 222 8.52 -29.49 -10.41
N ASP A 223 7.48 -28.85 -10.95
CA ASP A 223 7.18 -28.80 -12.38
C ASP A 223 7.65 -27.46 -13.02
N PRO A 224 8.69 -27.48 -13.88
CA PRO A 224 9.19 -26.27 -14.54
C PRO A 224 8.18 -25.62 -15.49
N GLU A 225 7.30 -26.38 -16.13
CA GLU A 225 6.31 -25.86 -17.09
C GLU A 225 5.18 -25.15 -16.35
N LYS A 226 4.62 -25.77 -15.31
CA LYS A 226 3.62 -25.14 -14.44
C LYS A 226 4.17 -23.85 -13.83
N ARG A 227 5.43 -23.88 -13.37
CA ARG A 227 6.11 -22.68 -12.86
C ARG A 227 6.22 -21.59 -13.92
N LYS A 228 6.66 -21.93 -15.13
CA LYS A 228 6.80 -20.97 -16.23
C LYS A 228 5.46 -20.33 -16.59
N LYS A 229 4.38 -21.14 -16.64
CA LYS A 229 3.01 -20.68 -16.88
C LYS A 229 2.54 -19.74 -15.78
N TYR A 230 2.65 -20.15 -14.51
CA TYR A 230 2.28 -19.34 -13.35
C TYR A 230 3.01 -17.99 -13.32
N LEU A 231 4.34 -18.00 -13.49
CA LEU A 231 5.13 -16.76 -13.53
C LEU A 231 4.75 -15.84 -14.71
N SER A 232 4.26 -16.40 -15.82
CA SER A 232 3.76 -15.58 -16.93
C SER A 232 2.42 -14.92 -16.59
N THR A 233 1.46 -15.69 -16.08
CA THR A 233 0.15 -15.16 -15.67
C THR A 233 0.28 -14.10 -14.56
N GLN A 234 1.11 -14.37 -13.54
CA GLN A 234 1.34 -13.40 -12.46
C GLN A 234 2.07 -12.14 -12.95
N TYR A 235 2.97 -12.28 -13.94
CA TYR A 235 3.60 -11.12 -14.56
C TYR A 235 2.59 -10.24 -15.29
N GLU A 236 1.66 -10.84 -16.04
CA GLU A 236 0.61 -10.11 -16.76
C GLU A 236 -0.31 -9.35 -15.80
N TYR A 237 -0.74 -10.00 -14.72
CA TYR A 237 -1.52 -9.35 -13.66
C TYR A 237 -0.78 -8.14 -13.05
N VAL A 238 0.51 -8.31 -12.70
CA VAL A 238 1.32 -7.21 -12.15
C VAL A 238 1.51 -6.08 -13.16
N LEU A 239 1.71 -6.41 -14.44
CA LEU A 239 1.88 -5.43 -15.49
C LEU A 239 0.61 -4.58 -15.67
N GLU A 240 -0.56 -5.22 -15.73
CA GLU A 240 -1.85 -4.53 -15.80
C GLU A 240 -2.08 -3.66 -14.57
N HIS A 241 -1.83 -4.19 -13.37
CA HIS A 241 -1.90 -3.45 -12.12
C HIS A 241 -1.05 -2.18 -12.17
N TYR A 242 0.22 -2.29 -12.53
CA TYR A 242 1.10 -1.12 -12.65
C TYR A 242 0.64 -0.12 -13.70
N GLN A 243 0.15 -0.58 -14.86
CA GLN A 243 -0.39 0.33 -15.86
C GLN A 243 -1.59 1.11 -15.34
N ASN A 244 -2.47 0.47 -14.57
CA ASN A 244 -3.64 1.11 -13.95
C ASN A 244 -3.22 2.15 -12.90
N ILE A 245 -2.24 1.83 -12.05
CA ILE A 245 -1.68 2.78 -11.07
C ILE A 245 -1.03 3.98 -11.76
N LEU A 246 -0.21 3.74 -12.78
CA LEU A 246 0.47 4.80 -13.53
C LEU A 246 -0.53 5.73 -14.24
N ARG A 247 -1.57 5.18 -14.88
CA ARG A 247 -2.66 5.98 -15.48
C ARG A 247 -3.36 6.86 -14.44
N ALA A 248 -3.65 6.31 -13.26
CA ALA A 248 -4.25 7.07 -12.17
C ALA A 248 -3.30 8.18 -11.70
N PHE A 249 -2.02 7.86 -11.49
CA PHE A 249 -0.98 8.79 -11.06
C PHE A 249 -0.83 9.97 -12.03
N ASP A 250 -0.68 9.71 -13.34
CA ASP A 250 -0.51 10.75 -14.36
C ASP A 250 -1.75 11.67 -14.42
N LYS A 251 -2.97 11.09 -14.38
CA LYS A 251 -4.23 11.87 -14.34
C LYS A 251 -4.31 12.83 -13.16
N TYR A 252 -3.70 12.49 -12.02
CA TYR A 252 -3.68 13.38 -10.84
C TYR A 252 -2.61 14.45 -10.94
N GLN A 253 -1.45 14.16 -11.54
CA GLN A 253 -0.43 15.18 -11.79
C GLN A 253 -1.00 16.27 -12.70
N ASP A 254 -1.69 15.90 -13.78
CA ASP A 254 -2.30 16.86 -14.71
C ASP A 254 -3.36 17.77 -14.08
N LYS A 255 -4.00 17.33 -12.99
CA LYS A 255 -4.99 18.14 -12.23
C LYS A 255 -4.36 19.09 -11.22
N LEU A 256 -3.10 18.88 -10.83
CA LEU A 256 -2.39 19.76 -9.90
C LEU A 256 -1.70 20.94 -10.63
N TYR A 257 -1.46 20.80 -11.94
CA TYR A 257 -0.86 21.82 -12.80
C TYR A 257 -1.88 22.57 -13.69
N LYS A 258 -3.18 22.42 -13.40
CA LYS A 258 -4.27 23.24 -13.95
C LYS A 258 -4.96 23.98 -12.81
#